data_AF-A0A4P9VFS6-F1
#
_entry.id   AF-A0A4P9VFS6-F1
#
_cell.length_a   1.000
_cell.length_b   1.000
_cell.length_c   1.000
_cell.angle_alpha   90.00
_cell.angle_beta   90.00
_cell.angle_gamma   90.00
#
_symmetry.space_group_name_H-M   'P 1'
#
loop_
_entity.id
_entity.type
_entity.pdbx_description
1 polymer ?
#
loop_
_entity_poly.entity_id
_entity_poly.type
_entity_poly.pdbx_seq_one_letter_code
_entity_poly.pdbx_strand_id
1 'polypeptide(L)'
;MGEDGWYLDGIIQLSKYDVDTESVNGVKGNTDGYGFASSIEFGLPLQMLEDKSISFEPQLQLAYQQMHFDKFDDKRNGTKFSEVDIKNQNRILLRAGGRLEN
;
A
#
# COMPACT_ATOMS: atom_id res chain seq x y z
N MET A 1 17.67 -18.83 2.98
CA MET A 1 17.51 -19.04 1.54
C MET A 1 17.21 -20.51 1.34
N GLY A 2 16.11 -20.84 0.65
CA GLY A 2 15.68 -22.23 0.45
C GLY A 2 16.59 -22.98 -0.52
N GLU A 3 16.55 -24.32 -0.49
CA GLU A 3 17.47 -25.21 -1.21
C GLU A 3 17.50 -24.99 -2.74
N ASP A 4 16.44 -24.40 -3.33
CA ASP A 4 16.34 -24.05 -4.76
C ASP A 4 16.55 -22.55 -5.08
N GLY A 5 17.02 -21.75 -4.13
CA GLY A 5 17.28 -20.32 -4.34
C GLY A 5 16.04 -19.42 -4.33
N TRP A 6 14.85 -19.98 -4.06
CA TRP A 6 13.63 -19.20 -3.88
C TRP A 6 13.73 -18.25 -2.68
N TYR A 7 13.04 -17.12 -2.80
CA TYR A 7 12.92 -16.14 -1.73
C TYR A 7 11.47 -15.77 -1.45
N LEU A 8 11.24 -15.37 -0.22
CA LEU A 8 10.01 -14.78 0.26
C LEU A 8 10.40 -13.62 1.16
N ASP A 9 9.96 -12.42 0.81
CA ASP A 9 10.12 -11.24 1.63
C ASP A 9 8.78 -10.57 1.93
N GLY A 10 8.79 -9.69 2.91
CA GLY A 10 7.62 -8.92 3.26
C GLY A 10 7.99 -7.60 3.92
N ILE A 11 7.15 -6.60 3.68
CA ILE A 11 7.31 -5.24 4.19
C ILE A 11 6.03 -4.84 4.92
N ILE A 12 6.19 -4.13 6.03
CA ILE A 12 5.08 -3.48 6.76
C ILE A 12 5.46 -2.02 6.94
N GLN A 13 4.52 -1.12 6.65
CA GLN A 13 4.67 0.32 6.77
C GLN A 13 3.48 0.90 7.55
N LEU A 14 3.82 1.74 8.53
CA LEU A 14 2.87 2.57 9.26
C LEU A 14 3.13 4.04 8.91
N SER A 15 2.10 4.83 8.73
CA SER A 15 2.22 6.25 8.39
C SER A 15 1.21 7.07 9.20
N LYS A 16 1.61 8.25 9.66
CA LYS A 16 0.74 9.25 10.27
C LYS A 16 0.72 10.46 9.36
N TYR A 17 -0.46 11.04 9.16
CA TYR A 17 -0.69 12.23 8.36
C TYR A 17 -1.22 13.31 9.30
N ASP A 18 -0.50 14.42 9.37
CA ASP A 18 -0.95 15.63 10.01
C ASP A 18 -1.34 16.60 8.88
N VAL A 19 -2.63 16.86 8.69
CA VAL A 19 -3.14 17.76 7.63
C VAL A 19 -3.64 19.04 8.26
N ASP A 20 -2.86 20.11 8.07
CA ASP A 20 -3.26 21.47 8.40
C ASP A 20 -4.10 22.04 7.26
N THR A 21 -5.43 22.05 7.40
CA THR A 21 -6.32 22.61 6.39
C THR A 21 -6.62 24.07 6.70
N GLU A 22 -6.02 25.01 5.96
CA GLU A 22 -6.33 26.44 6.05
C GLU A 22 -7.46 26.77 5.05
N SER A 23 -8.72 26.77 5.53
CA SER A 23 -9.88 27.14 4.71
C SER A 23 -9.93 28.66 4.52
N VAL A 24 -10.14 29.11 3.27
CA VAL A 24 -10.27 30.54 2.86
C VAL A 24 -11.36 31.29 3.64
N ASN A 25 -12.25 30.58 4.34
CA ASN A 25 -13.34 31.13 5.14
C ASN A 25 -13.10 31.17 6.67
N GLY A 26 -11.85 31.00 7.14
CA GLY A 26 -11.47 31.17 8.55
C GLY A 26 -11.82 29.99 9.48
N VAL A 27 -12.20 28.84 8.92
CA VAL A 27 -12.43 27.61 9.69
C VAL A 27 -11.14 26.79 9.67
N LYS A 28 -10.44 26.74 10.81
CA LYS A 28 -9.28 25.86 11.01
C LYS A 28 -9.79 24.44 11.23
N GLY A 29 -9.44 23.52 10.33
CA GLY A 29 -9.67 22.09 10.50
C GLY A 29 -8.33 21.37 10.60
N ASN A 30 -7.95 20.93 11.81
CA ASN A 30 -6.91 19.92 11.97
C ASN A 30 -7.52 18.57 11.63
N THR A 31 -6.98 17.88 10.63
CA THR A 31 -7.36 16.49 10.34
C THR A 31 -6.13 15.62 10.49
N ASP A 32 -6.17 14.73 11.48
CA ASP A 32 -5.19 13.68 11.66
C ASP A 32 -5.65 12.44 10.89
N GLY A 33 -4.71 11.72 10.27
CA GLY A 33 -4.99 10.47 9.56
C GLY A 33 -3.89 9.44 9.79
N TYR A 34 -4.22 8.17 9.64
CA TYR A 34 -3.27 7.07 9.77
C TYR A 34 -3.35 6.14 8.56
N GLY A 35 -2.17 5.73 8.08
CA GLY A 35 -2.01 4.78 6.99
C GLY A 35 -1.34 3.51 7.46
N PHE A 36 -1.82 2.38 6.96
CA PHE A 36 -1.20 1.07 7.06
C PHE A 36 -0.93 0.54 5.66
N ALA A 37 0.24 -0.02 5.43
CA ALA A 37 0.53 -0.79 4.23
C ALA A 37 1.34 -2.03 4.57
N SER A 38 1.09 -3.11 3.84
CA SER A 38 1.89 -4.32 3.89
C SER A 38 2.07 -4.89 2.50
N SER A 39 3.18 -5.56 2.26
CA SER A 39 3.40 -6.34 1.06
C SER A 39 4.14 -7.63 1.35
N ILE A 40 3.93 -8.60 0.48
CA ILE A 40 4.67 -9.85 0.45
C ILE A 40 5.09 -10.12 -0.99
N GLU A 41 6.32 -10.57 -1.18
CA GLU A 41 6.88 -10.91 -2.49
C GLU A 41 7.52 -12.29 -2.44
N PHE A 42 7.24 -13.08 -3.47
CA PHE A 42 7.80 -14.40 -3.68
C PHE A 42 8.50 -14.45 -5.04
N GLY A 43 9.70 -15.02 -5.08
CA GLY A 43 10.44 -15.29 -6.31
C GLY A 43 11.03 -16.69 -6.32
N LEU A 44 10.99 -17.35 -7.49
CA LEU A 44 11.48 -18.72 -7.68
C LEU A 44 12.42 -18.78 -8.89
N PRO A 45 13.75 -18.89 -8.72
CA PRO A 45 14.66 -19.05 -9.84
C PRO A 45 14.52 -20.43 -10.49
N LEU A 46 14.13 -20.46 -11.76
CA LEU A 46 14.03 -21.67 -12.58
C LEU A 46 15.17 -21.68 -13.60
N GLN A 47 16.04 -22.70 -13.55
CA GLN A 47 17.06 -22.93 -14.58
C GLN A 47 16.38 -23.61 -15.77
N MET A 48 16.38 -22.96 -16.94
CA MET A 48 15.60 -23.44 -18.09
C MET A 48 16.38 -24.31 -19.09
N LEU A 49 17.71 -24.16 -19.17
CA LEU A 49 18.58 -24.98 -20.03
C LEU A 49 19.51 -25.89 -19.22
N GLU A 50 19.83 -27.06 -19.78
CA GLU A 50 20.82 -28.02 -19.24
C GLU A 50 22.21 -27.39 -19.04
N ASP A 51 22.54 -26.36 -19.83
CA ASP A 51 23.80 -25.62 -19.76
C ASP A 51 23.81 -24.49 -18.72
N LYS A 52 22.67 -24.26 -18.03
CA LYS A 52 22.46 -23.17 -17.06
C LYS A 52 22.72 -21.76 -17.62
N SER A 53 22.73 -21.59 -18.95
CA SER A 53 22.99 -20.30 -19.60
C SER A 53 21.84 -19.31 -19.43
N ILE A 54 20.62 -19.78 -19.20
CA ILE A 54 19.45 -18.91 -19.02
C ILE A 54 18.70 -19.32 -17.75
N SER A 55 18.52 -18.36 -16.86
CA SER A 55 17.61 -18.46 -15.71
C SER A 55 16.34 -17.65 -15.99
N PHE A 56 15.19 -18.20 -15.59
CA PHE A 56 13.93 -17.50 -15.55
C PHE A 56 13.42 -17.46 -14.12
N GLU A 57 13.16 -16.27 -13.59
CA GLU A 57 12.70 -16.09 -12.22
C GLU A 57 11.30 -15.46 -12.25
N PRO A 58 10.23 -16.25 -12.16
CA PRO A 58 8.90 -15.73 -11.86
C PRO A 58 8.89 -15.04 -10.49
N GLN A 59 8.26 -13.87 -10.44
CA GLN A 59 8.07 -13.07 -9.24
C GLN A 59 6.59 -12.73 -9.07
N LEU A 60 6.10 -12.84 -7.83
CA LEU A 60 4.73 -12.54 -7.45
C LEU A 60 4.74 -11.64 -6.21
N GLN A 61 4.12 -10.47 -6.32
CA GLN A 61 4.01 -9.52 -5.23
C GLN A 61 2.54 -9.18 -4.95
N LEU A 62 2.14 -9.25 -3.69
CA LEU A 62 0.84 -8.83 -3.21
C LEU A 62 1.04 -7.70 -2.20
N ALA A 63 0.41 -6.56 -2.45
CA ALA A 63 0.43 -5.42 -1.54
C ALA A 63 -0.99 -5.03 -1.10
N TYR A 64 -1.15 -4.79 0.18
CA TYR A 64 -2.35 -4.30 0.81
C TYR A 64 -2.07 -2.93 1.43
N GLN A 65 -2.97 -1.98 1.22
CA GLN A 65 -2.85 -0.64 1.79
C GLN A 65 -4.22 -0.19 2.27
N GLN A 66 -4.24 0.40 3.45
CA GLN A 66 -5.41 0.96 4.11
C GLN A 66 -5.09 2.36 4.61
N MET A 67 -5.96 3.31 4.28
CA MET A 67 -5.89 4.69 4.77
C MET A 67 -7.17 5.00 5.56
N HIS A 68 -7.00 5.36 6.83
CA HIS A 68 -8.06 5.90 7.68
C HIS A 68 -7.81 7.39 7.88
N PHE A 69 -8.79 8.19 7.52
CA PHE A 69 -8.82 9.60 7.86
C PHE A 69 -9.87 9.77 8.95
N ASP A 70 -9.52 10.36 10.09
CA ASP A 70 -10.48 10.53 11.17
C ASP A 70 -11.60 11.49 10.73
N LYS A 71 -12.83 11.10 11.04
CA LYS A 71 -14.06 11.80 10.64
C LYS A 71 -14.02 13.26 11.09
N PHE A 72 -14.35 14.14 10.14
CA PHE A 72 -14.73 15.54 10.37
C PHE A 72 -15.93 15.58 11.35
N ASP A 73 -15.71 15.91 12.62
CA ASP A 73 -16.78 16.27 13.56
C ASP A 73 -16.94 17.81 13.54
N ASP A 74 -17.38 18.35 12.40
CA ASP A 74 -17.77 19.77 12.33
C ASP A 74 -19.18 19.91 12.93
N LYS A 75 -19.25 19.99 14.26
CA LYS A 75 -20.45 20.49 14.95
C LYS A 75 -20.55 21.99 14.76
N ARG A 76 -20.94 22.42 13.55
CA ARG A 76 -21.45 23.77 13.33
C ARG A 76 -22.97 23.78 13.38
N ASN A 77 -23.49 24.06 14.57
CA ASN A 77 -24.80 24.71 14.76
C ASN A 77 -26.01 24.01 14.09
N GLY A 78 -26.23 22.73 14.41
CA GLY A 78 -27.53 22.06 14.22
C GLY A 78 -28.01 21.84 12.77
N THR A 79 -27.19 22.12 11.76
CA THR A 79 -27.60 21.93 10.35
C THR A 79 -26.52 21.18 9.59
N LYS A 80 -26.77 19.89 9.32
CA LYS A 80 -25.90 19.03 8.51
C LYS A 80 -25.84 19.56 7.08
N PHE A 81 -24.76 20.24 6.71
CA PHE A 81 -24.43 20.54 5.32
C PHE A 81 -23.14 19.80 4.97
N SER A 82 -23.30 18.79 4.11
CA SER A 82 -22.24 17.97 3.52
C SER A 82 -21.63 16.89 4.43
N GLU A 83 -22.10 15.68 4.22
CA GLU A 83 -21.41 14.45 4.60
C GLU A 83 -20.23 14.27 3.63
N VAL A 84 -19.06 14.82 4.00
CA VAL A 84 -17.81 14.44 3.33
C VAL A 84 -17.49 13.05 3.84
N ASP A 85 -18.01 12.07 3.11
CA ASP A 85 -17.75 10.65 3.27
C ASP A 85 -16.26 10.43 3.00
N ILE A 86 -15.40 10.59 4.03
CA ILE A 86 -13.98 10.27 3.91
C ILE A 86 -13.87 8.75 3.88
N LYS A 87 -14.11 8.20 2.70
CA LYS A 87 -14.15 6.76 2.45
C LYS A 87 -12.81 6.17 2.86
N ASN A 88 -12.83 5.27 3.84
CA ASN A 88 -11.70 4.40 4.15
C ASN A 88 -11.22 3.76 2.84
N GLN A 89 -10.03 4.16 2.39
CA GLN A 89 -9.53 3.74 1.09
C GLN A 89 -8.68 2.49 1.30
N ASN A 90 -9.30 1.33 1.06
CA ASN A 90 -8.61 0.05 1.00
C ASN A 90 -8.19 -0.22 -0.43
N ARG A 91 -6.91 -0.56 -0.64
CA ARG A 91 -6.37 -0.92 -1.95
C ARG A 91 -5.61 -2.24 -1.85
N ILE A 92 -5.93 -3.15 -2.75
CA ILE A 92 -5.17 -4.37 -3.00
C ILE A 92 -4.48 -4.22 -4.35
N LEU A 93 -3.19 -4.52 -4.40
CA LEU A 93 -2.40 -4.54 -5.62
C LEU A 93 -1.76 -5.92 -5.75
N LEU A 94 -2.02 -6.58 -6.87
CA LEU A 94 -1.35 -7.82 -7.26
C LEU A 94 -0.43 -7.51 -8.43
N ARG A 95 0.83 -7.93 -8.34
CA ARG A 95 1.82 -7.85 -9.41
C ARG A 95 2.39 -9.23 -9.65
N ALA A 96 2.46 -9.62 -10.90
CA ALA A 96 3.19 -10.79 -11.34
C ALA A 96 4.14 -10.37 -12.46
N GLY A 97 5.33 -10.93 -12.46
CA GLY A 97 6.38 -10.62 -13.43
C GLY A 97 7.35 -11.77 -13.54
N GLY A 98 8.33 -11.62 -14.41
CA GLY A 98 9.43 -12.55 -14.51
C GLY A 98 10.69 -11.85 -14.97
N ARG A 99 11.83 -12.32 -14.49
CA ARG A 99 13.14 -11.86 -14.91
C ARG A 99 13.85 -12.96 -15.69
N LEU A 100 14.51 -12.60 -16.79
CA LEU A 100 15.41 -13.46 -17.52
C LEU A 100 16.84 -12.99 -17.28
N GLU A 101 17.74 -13.91 -16.97
CA GLU A 101 19.18 -13.64 -16.84
C GLU A 101 19.96 -14.60 -17.75
N ASN A 102 21.05 -14.10 -18.34
CA ASN A 102 21.99 -14.80 -19.24
C ASN A 102 23.43 -14.45 -18.85
#